data_AF-A0A080ZM79-F1
#
_entry.id   AF-A0A080ZM79-F1
#
_cell.length_a   1.000
_cell.length_b   1.000
_cell.length_c   1.000
_cell.angle_alpha   90.00
_cell.angle_beta   90.00
_cell.angle_gamma   90.00
#
_symmetry.space_group_name_H-M   'P 1'
#
loop_
_entity.id
_entity.type
_entity.pdbx_description
1 polymer ?
#
loop_
_entity_poly.entity_id
_entity_poly.type
_entity_poly.pdbx_seq_one_letter_code
_entity_poly.pdbx_strand_id
1 'polypeptide(L)'
;MVCVSYPAVNAAGEVTGGLKGTNGNDACKYAPQGSQVYGRAGWYKDLWAIMYAWYFPKGFWLLSPSRRHDWKSVVVWIDDPTLETPKIVGVSMSKSDSRYHKTTKMRPSYFAGYQRLDRKLIALPVRELSSVSNTD
;
A
#
# COMPACT_ATOMS: atom_id res chain seq x y z
N MET A 1 -17.06 0.69 -4.88
CA MET A 1 -16.84 0.42 -3.44
C MET A 1 -15.88 -0.75 -3.33
N VAL A 2 -14.85 -0.66 -2.48
CA VAL A 2 -13.83 -1.72 -2.28
C VAL A 2 -13.62 -1.96 -0.77
N CYS A 3 -12.86 -2.98 -0.41
CA CYS A 3 -12.48 -3.24 0.98
C CYS A 3 -11.37 -2.28 1.46
N VAL A 4 -11.31 -2.03 2.76
CA VAL A 4 -10.07 -1.54 3.42
C VAL A 4 -9.08 -2.69 3.62
N SER A 5 -7.83 -2.40 3.98
CA SER A 5 -6.86 -3.47 4.26
C SER A 5 -7.10 -4.11 5.62
N TYR A 6 -6.76 -5.38 5.75
CA TYR A 6 -6.93 -6.20 6.95
C TYR A 6 -5.62 -6.93 7.29
N PRO A 7 -5.42 -7.34 8.54
CA PRO A 7 -4.38 -8.30 8.87
C PRO A 7 -4.68 -9.65 8.18
N ALA A 8 -3.71 -10.15 7.42
CA ALA A 8 -3.74 -11.46 6.79
C ALA A 8 -3.30 -12.59 7.75
N VAL A 9 -2.44 -12.25 8.70
CA VAL A 9 -1.80 -13.18 9.65
C VAL A 9 -1.59 -12.48 10.99
N ASN A 10 -1.70 -13.22 12.09
CA ASN A 10 -1.40 -12.72 13.45
C ASN A 10 -0.05 -13.22 13.97
N ALA A 11 0.33 -12.82 15.19
CA ALA A 11 1.59 -13.19 15.82
C ALA A 11 1.74 -14.71 16.08
N ALA A 12 0.63 -15.44 16.21
CA ALA A 12 0.62 -16.89 16.38
C ALA A 12 0.73 -17.66 15.05
N GLY A 13 0.75 -16.96 13.92
CA GLY A 13 0.80 -17.56 12.58
C GLY A 13 -0.56 -17.99 12.04
N GLU A 14 -1.66 -17.64 12.71
CA GLU A 14 -3.01 -17.91 12.20
C GLU A 14 -3.31 -16.99 11.02
N VAL A 15 -3.89 -17.56 9.96
CA VAL A 15 -4.23 -16.82 8.73
C VAL A 15 -5.73 -16.63 8.60
N THR A 16 -6.12 -15.47 8.05
CA THR A 16 -7.53 -15.17 7.81
C THR A 16 -8.16 -16.07 6.75
N GLY A 17 -9.38 -16.54 7.00
CA GLY A 17 -10.19 -17.26 6.01
C GLY A 17 -10.75 -16.38 4.87
N GLY A 18 -10.56 -15.06 4.95
CA GLY A 18 -11.08 -14.10 3.98
C GLY A 18 -12.62 -14.07 3.89
N LEU A 19 -13.13 -13.36 2.88
CA LEU A 19 -14.56 -13.25 2.61
C LEU A 19 -14.90 -13.81 1.23
N LYS A 20 -16.08 -14.40 1.09
CA LYS A 20 -16.60 -14.78 -0.22
C LYS A 20 -16.70 -13.53 -1.11
N GLY A 21 -16.36 -13.68 -2.39
CA GLY A 21 -16.45 -12.62 -3.41
C GLY A 21 -17.90 -12.29 -3.81
N THR A 22 -18.76 -11.99 -2.83
CA THR A 22 -20.17 -11.64 -3.01
C THR A 22 -20.54 -10.47 -2.09
N ASN A 23 -21.74 -9.91 -2.26
CA ASN A 23 -22.34 -8.89 -1.39
C ASN A 23 -21.48 -7.62 -1.28
N GLY A 24 -21.06 -7.08 -2.42
CA GLY A 24 -20.23 -5.86 -2.50
C GLY A 24 -19.06 -5.88 -1.51
N ASN A 25 -18.88 -4.77 -0.80
CA ASN A 25 -17.88 -4.61 0.26
C ASN A 25 -18.43 -4.90 1.67
N ASP A 26 -19.53 -5.62 1.79
CA ASP A 26 -20.06 -6.02 3.10
C ASP A 26 -19.03 -6.84 3.86
N ALA A 27 -18.98 -6.60 5.18
CA ALA A 27 -18.00 -7.12 6.13
C ALA A 27 -16.52 -6.74 5.85
N CYS A 28 -16.25 -5.82 4.90
CA CYS A 28 -14.88 -5.34 4.67
C CYS A 28 -14.75 -3.81 4.54
N LYS A 29 -15.77 -3.05 4.95
CA LYS A 29 -15.76 -1.57 4.96
C LYS A 29 -14.85 -0.99 6.04
N TYR A 30 -14.76 -1.65 7.20
CA TYR A 30 -14.03 -1.17 8.37
C TYR A 30 -13.32 -2.32 9.06
N ALA A 31 -12.01 -2.23 9.24
CA ALA A 31 -11.24 -3.24 9.97
C ALA A 31 -11.33 -2.97 11.48
N PRO A 32 -12.03 -3.78 12.29
CA PRO A 32 -12.29 -3.47 13.70
C PRO A 32 -11.03 -3.40 14.56
N GLN A 33 -9.98 -4.14 14.17
CA GLN A 33 -8.68 -4.16 14.84
C GLN A 33 -7.66 -3.23 14.16
N GLY A 34 -8.13 -2.37 13.26
CA GLY A 34 -7.26 -1.53 12.43
C GLY A 34 -6.79 -2.20 11.14
N SER A 35 -6.34 -1.35 10.21
CA SER A 35 -5.76 -1.75 8.93
C SER A 35 -4.30 -2.17 9.09
N GLN A 36 -3.82 -3.08 8.23
CA GLN A 36 -2.43 -3.52 8.21
C GLN A 36 -1.78 -3.22 6.84
N VAL A 37 -0.48 -2.92 6.88
CA VAL A 37 0.44 -2.92 5.73
C VAL A 37 1.65 -3.80 6.07
N TYR A 38 2.19 -4.50 5.08
CA TYR A 38 3.37 -5.36 5.19
C TYR A 38 4.53 -4.72 4.43
N GLY A 39 5.72 -4.71 5.03
CA GLY A 39 6.94 -4.18 4.42
C GLY A 39 8.00 -5.27 4.28
N ARG A 40 8.69 -5.32 3.13
CA ARG A 40 9.90 -6.12 2.94
C ARG A 40 10.87 -5.37 2.04
N ALA A 41 12.14 -5.33 2.42
CA ALA A 41 13.16 -4.60 1.66
C ALA A 41 14.38 -5.46 1.33
N GLY A 42 15.10 -5.08 0.28
CA GLY A 42 16.37 -5.72 -0.11
C GLY A 42 16.96 -5.13 -1.38
N TRP A 43 18.24 -5.45 -1.62
CA TRP A 43 18.94 -5.08 -2.83
C TRP A 43 18.45 -5.87 -4.05
N TYR A 44 18.30 -5.18 -5.18
CA TYR A 44 18.06 -5.79 -6.48
C TYR A 44 18.64 -4.93 -7.59
N LYS A 45 19.62 -5.47 -8.32
CA LYS A 45 20.31 -4.79 -9.43
C LYS A 45 20.76 -3.38 -9.06
N ASP A 46 21.56 -3.29 -7.99
CA ASP A 46 22.18 -2.05 -7.49
C ASP A 46 21.21 -0.96 -7.02
N LEU A 47 19.93 -1.32 -6.81
CA LEU A 47 18.93 -0.47 -6.20
C LEU A 47 18.39 -1.12 -4.94
N TRP A 48 17.96 -0.32 -3.98
CA TRP A 48 17.24 -0.80 -2.81
C TRP A 48 15.74 -0.77 -3.07
N ALA A 49 15.13 -1.95 -3.04
CA ALA A 49 13.71 -2.13 -3.26
C ALA A 49 12.99 -2.27 -1.93
N ILE A 50 11.96 -1.47 -1.70
CA ILE A 50 11.04 -1.59 -0.55
C ILE A 50 9.66 -1.94 -1.09
N MET A 51 9.22 -3.16 -0.84
CA MET A 51 7.87 -3.60 -1.17
C MET A 51 6.94 -3.35 0.02
N TYR A 52 5.87 -2.59 -0.23
CA TYR A 52 4.71 -2.48 0.63
C TYR A 52 3.58 -3.33 0.05
N ALA A 53 2.90 -4.11 0.89
CA ALA A 53 1.77 -4.95 0.48
C ALA A 53 0.58 -4.78 1.43
N TRP A 54 -0.62 -4.85 0.85
CA TRP A 54 -1.89 -4.78 1.54
C TRP A 54 -2.72 -6.01 1.20
N TYR A 55 -3.30 -6.61 2.23
CA TYR A 55 -4.26 -7.68 2.10
C TYR A 55 -5.69 -7.15 2.21
N PHE A 56 -6.57 -7.66 1.35
CA PHE A 56 -8.00 -7.41 1.41
C PHE A 56 -8.74 -8.76 1.51
N PRO A 57 -9.77 -8.88 2.37
CA PRO A 57 -10.48 -10.15 2.57
C PRO A 57 -11.14 -10.72 1.31
N LYS A 58 -11.49 -9.86 0.35
CA LYS A 58 -12.01 -10.22 -0.98
C LYS A 58 -11.56 -9.21 -2.04
N GLY A 59 -11.44 -9.68 -3.27
CA GLY A 59 -11.04 -8.89 -4.43
C GLY A 59 -12.21 -8.44 -5.28
N PHE A 60 -11.97 -7.40 -6.07
CA PHE A 60 -12.95 -6.79 -6.98
C PHE A 60 -12.44 -6.80 -8.42
N TRP A 61 -13.35 -7.06 -9.35
CA TRP A 61 -13.14 -6.86 -10.78
C TRP A 61 -14.27 -5.98 -11.32
N LEU A 62 -13.92 -4.90 -12.02
CA LEU A 62 -14.88 -3.87 -12.49
C LEU A 62 -15.90 -3.48 -11.40
N LEU A 63 -15.41 -3.16 -10.19
CA LEU A 63 -16.21 -2.79 -9.01
C LEU A 63 -17.16 -3.88 -8.47
N SER A 64 -17.18 -5.07 -9.05
CA SER A 64 -17.94 -6.22 -8.56
C SER A 64 -17.04 -7.14 -7.73
N PRO A 65 -17.48 -7.62 -6.56
CA PRO A 65 -16.71 -8.60 -5.80
C PRO A 65 -16.59 -9.88 -6.64
N SER A 66 -15.37 -10.43 -6.74
CA SER A 66 -15.09 -11.49 -7.72
C SER A 66 -14.35 -12.69 -7.15
N ARG A 67 -13.63 -12.51 -6.03
CA ARG A 67 -12.80 -13.56 -5.46
C ARG A 67 -12.59 -13.41 -3.96
N ARG A 68 -12.35 -14.53 -3.29
CA ARG A 68 -11.86 -14.57 -1.92
C ARG A 68 -10.38 -14.24 -1.91
N HIS A 69 -9.96 -13.40 -0.96
CA HIS A 69 -8.61 -12.85 -0.86
C HIS A 69 -8.22 -11.91 -2.01
N ASP A 70 -7.52 -10.84 -1.68
CA ASP A 70 -6.81 -10.01 -2.65
C ASP A 70 -5.55 -9.45 -2.00
N TRP A 71 -4.50 -9.32 -2.80
CA TRP A 71 -3.26 -8.69 -2.41
C TRP A 71 -2.92 -7.62 -3.43
N LYS A 72 -2.54 -6.44 -2.93
CA LYS A 72 -1.98 -5.35 -3.74
C LYS A 72 -0.65 -4.94 -3.15
N SER A 73 0.22 -4.42 -4.00
CA SER A 73 1.56 -4.05 -3.58
C SER A 73 2.10 -2.88 -4.39
N VAL A 74 3.07 -2.20 -3.76
CA VAL A 74 3.90 -1.19 -4.38
C VAL A 74 5.34 -1.51 -4.06
N VAL A 75 6.24 -1.39 -5.04
CA VAL A 75 7.68 -1.41 -4.81
C VAL A 75 8.21 0.00 -5.02
N VAL A 76 8.77 0.59 -3.97
CA VAL A 76 9.52 1.85 -4.02
C VAL A 76 10.98 1.49 -4.26
N TRP A 77 11.55 2.07 -5.30
CA TRP A 77 12.94 1.88 -5.68
C TRP A 77 13.72 3.13 -5.26
N ILE A 78 14.72 2.95 -4.41
CA ILE A 78 15.63 4.03 -4.02
C ILE A 78 17.06 3.69 -4.48
N ASP A 79 17.88 4.71 -4.64
CA ASP A 79 19.28 4.58 -5.04
C ASP A 79 20.09 3.84 -3.97
N ASP A 80 20.20 4.40 -2.77
CA ASP A 80 20.99 3.82 -1.69
C ASP A 80 20.39 4.19 -0.31
N PRO A 81 20.00 3.19 0.51
CA PRO A 81 19.39 3.41 1.82
C PRO A 81 20.37 3.96 2.86
N THR A 82 21.67 3.96 2.58
CA THR A 82 22.72 4.43 3.51
C THR A 82 22.99 5.93 3.39
N LEU A 83 22.47 6.59 2.35
CA LEU A 83 22.57 8.03 2.18
C LEU A 83 21.72 8.77 3.21
N GLU A 84 22.15 9.95 3.62
CA GLU A 84 21.36 10.85 4.48
C GLU A 84 20.03 11.23 3.82
N THR A 85 20.04 11.39 2.50
CA THR A 85 18.87 11.74 1.69
C THR A 85 18.72 10.81 0.47
N PRO A 86 18.21 9.58 0.65
CA PRO A 86 18.00 8.64 -0.45
C PRO A 86 17.00 9.19 -1.47
N LYS A 87 17.25 8.93 -2.76
CA LYS A 87 16.38 9.37 -3.85
C LYS A 87 15.48 8.23 -4.29
N ILE A 88 14.18 8.51 -4.41
CA ILE A 88 13.25 7.62 -5.08
C ILE A 88 13.50 7.68 -6.59
N VAL A 89 14.04 6.61 -7.15
CA VAL A 89 14.35 6.50 -8.59
C VAL A 89 13.18 5.92 -9.39
N GLY A 90 12.22 5.28 -8.72
CA GLY A 90 11.01 4.80 -9.36
C GLY A 90 10.05 4.11 -8.41
N VAL A 91 8.86 3.81 -8.93
CA VAL A 91 7.81 3.09 -8.22
C VAL A 91 7.16 2.07 -9.16
N SER A 92 6.90 0.87 -8.66
CA SER A 92 6.13 -0.16 -9.37
C SER A 92 4.85 -0.45 -8.58
N MET A 93 3.67 -0.20 -9.17
CA MET A 93 2.37 -0.42 -8.55
C MET A 93 1.68 -1.65 -9.14
N SER A 94 1.16 -2.55 -8.31
CA SER A 94 0.43 -3.73 -8.78
C SER A 94 -0.81 -3.32 -9.58
N LYS A 95 -0.94 -3.84 -10.80
CA LYS A 95 -2.12 -3.64 -11.68
C LYS A 95 -3.02 -4.87 -11.68
N SER A 96 -2.43 -6.06 -11.65
CA SER A 96 -3.09 -7.36 -11.55
C SER A 96 -2.17 -8.32 -10.79
N ASP A 97 -2.58 -9.58 -10.66
CA ASP A 97 -1.86 -10.59 -9.88
C ASP A 97 -0.40 -10.78 -10.32
N SER A 98 -0.12 -10.56 -11.61
CA SER A 98 1.21 -10.78 -12.21
C SER A 98 1.81 -9.55 -12.89
N ARG A 99 1.15 -8.39 -12.84
CA ARG A 99 1.59 -7.20 -13.60
C ARG A 99 1.73 -5.98 -12.72
N TYR A 100 2.79 -5.21 -12.98
CA TYR A 100 3.03 -3.91 -12.37
C TYR A 100 3.01 -2.80 -13.42
N HIS A 101 2.43 -1.67 -13.06
CA HIS A 101 2.66 -0.40 -13.74
C HIS A 101 3.88 0.27 -13.12
N LYS A 102 4.84 0.70 -13.94
CA LYS A 102 6.12 1.26 -13.49
C LYS A 102 6.19 2.74 -13.85
N THR A 103 6.59 3.57 -12.90
CA THR A 103 6.89 4.98 -13.12
C THR A 103 8.30 5.30 -12.62
N THR A 104 9.10 5.97 -13.45
CA THR A 104 10.43 6.46 -13.09
C THR A 104 10.46 7.99 -13.03
N LYS A 105 9.46 8.65 -13.61
CA LYS A 105 9.30 10.10 -13.55
C LYS A 105 8.38 10.46 -12.38
N MET A 106 8.99 10.70 -11.22
CA MET A 106 8.27 11.09 -10.02
C MET A 106 7.75 12.52 -10.15
N ARG A 107 6.43 12.70 -10.00
CA ARG A 107 5.81 14.03 -9.93
C ARG A 107 5.71 14.44 -8.46
N PRO A 108 5.89 15.72 -8.13
CA PRO A 108 5.71 16.20 -6.76
C PRO A 108 4.35 15.82 -6.15
N SER A 109 3.29 15.78 -6.96
CA SER A 109 1.94 15.38 -6.53
C SER A 109 1.81 13.92 -6.06
N TYR A 110 2.84 13.09 -6.20
CA TYR A 110 2.87 11.72 -5.66
C TYR A 110 3.40 11.67 -4.22
N PHE A 111 4.00 12.75 -3.74
CA PHE A 111 4.54 12.84 -2.39
C PHE A 111 3.50 13.45 -1.45
N ALA A 112 3.47 12.95 -0.21
CA ALA A 112 2.69 13.57 0.86
C ALA A 112 3.11 15.04 1.03
N GLY A 113 2.16 15.90 1.38
CA GLY A 113 2.42 17.33 1.50
C GLY A 113 2.43 18.07 0.16
N TYR A 114 1.95 17.49 -0.94
CA TYR A 114 1.70 18.24 -2.18
C TYR A 114 0.24 18.07 -2.63
N GLN A 115 -0.50 19.17 -2.75
CA GLN A 115 -1.87 19.16 -3.30
C GLN A 115 -1.95 20.03 -4.56
N ARG A 116 -2.78 19.60 -5.52
CA ARG A 116 -3.16 20.42 -6.67
C ARG A 116 -4.47 21.14 -6.36
N LEU A 117 -4.39 22.44 -6.13
CA LEU A 117 -5.54 23.35 -6.07
C LEU A 117 -5.46 24.24 -7.32
N ASP A 118 -6.51 24.20 -8.15
CA ASP A 118 -6.69 25.06 -9.33
C ASP A 118 -5.43 25.24 -10.19
N ARG A 119 -4.93 24.11 -10.71
CA ARG A 119 -3.74 23.99 -11.58
C ARG A 119 -2.41 24.43 -10.94
N LYS A 120 -2.39 24.97 -9.73
CA LYS A 120 -1.18 25.25 -8.95
C LYS A 120 -0.88 24.09 -8.01
N LEU A 121 0.40 23.76 -7.91
CA LEU A 121 0.92 22.77 -6.96
C LEU A 121 1.42 23.53 -5.73
N ILE A 122 0.90 23.18 -4.56
CA ILE A 122 1.25 23.84 -3.29
C ILE A 122 1.82 22.77 -2.35
N ALA A 123 2.95 23.10 -1.70
CA ALA A 123 3.48 22.30 -0.62
C ALA A 123 2.70 22.59 0.67
N LEU A 124 2.16 21.55 1.29
CA LEU A 124 1.48 21.57 2.57
C LEU A 124 2.40 20.95 3.63
N PRO A 125 2.32 21.40 4.90
CA PRO A 125 3.03 20.76 5.99
C PRO A 125 2.65 19.28 6.05
N VAL A 126 3.65 18.40 5.99
CA VAL A 126 3.44 16.97 6.25
C VAL A 126 3.26 16.85 7.76
N ARG A 127 2.06 16.49 8.21
CA ARG A 127 1.85 16.12 9.61
C ARG A 127 2.63 14.83 9.86
N GLU A 128 3.51 14.82 10.86
CA GLU A 128 4.09 13.57 11.34
C GLU A 128 2.95 12.62 11.72
N LEU A 129 3.03 11.39 11.21
CA LEU A 129 2.18 10.32 11.71
C LEU A 129 2.65 10.06 13.14
N SER A 130 1.90 10.54 14.13
CA SER A 130 2.15 10.18 15.52
C SER A 130 2.12 8.65 15.58
N SER A 131 3.23 8.04 15.97
CA SER A 131 3.26 6.63 16.33
C SER A 131 2.13 6.39 17.32
N VAL A 132 1.16 5.55 16.95
CA VAL A 132 0.29 4.96 17.95
C VAL A 132 1.22 4.08 18.80
N SER A 133 1.66 4.62 19.93
CA SER A 133 2.28 3.82 20.96
C SER A 133 1.20 2.88 21.46
N ASN A 134 1.37 1.58 21.22
CA ASN A 134 0.68 0.57 22.01
C ASN A 134 1.24 0.70 23.43
N THR A 135 0.56 1.48 24.26
CA THR A 135 0.71 1.41 25.71
C THR A 135 -0.28 0.38 26.21
N ASP A 136 0.29 -0.73 26.69
CA ASP A 136 -0.20 -1.78 27.62
C ASP A 136 -1.58 -2.40 27.41
#